data_AF-A0ABD1SAM5-F1
#
_entry.id   AF-A0ABD1SAM5-F1
#
_cell.length_a   1.000
_cell.length_b   1.000
_cell.length_c   1.000
_cell.angle_alpha   90.00
_cell.angle_beta   90.00
_cell.angle_gamma   90.00
#
_symmetry.space_group_name_H-M   'P 1'
#
loop_
_entity.id
_entity.type
_entity.pdbx_description
1 polymer ?
#
loop_
_entity_poly.entity_id
_entity_poly.type
_entity_poly.pdbx_seq_one_letter_code
_entity_poly.pdbx_strand_id
1 'polypeptide(L)'
;MWVSDLVCRRLDERESRVFVGEALDECRVPVGEALEECRVPVGEALEECRVPAGGALDECRVPAGEALDECRVPVGEALDECRVPVGGALEECRVPAGEALDECRVPVGEALEECRVPSGGALDECRVPAGGALDECRVPAGEALDECRVPVGGELEECRVPVGEALDECRVPVGEALEECRVPAGEALDEYRVPVGEALEECRVPSGEALDECRVPVGEALEECRVPAGEALDECRVPVGEALDECDLFRTKQVLKRSL
;
A
#
# COMPACT_ATOMS: atom_id res chain seq x y z
N MET A 1 26.44 14.48 -13.52
CA MET A 1 27.83 14.04 -13.19
C MET A 1 27.66 12.95 -12.14
N TRP A 2 27.88 11.69 -12.49
CA TRP A 2 27.60 10.54 -11.62
C TRP A 2 28.51 10.59 -10.39
N VAL A 3 27.93 10.56 -9.19
CA VAL A 3 28.64 10.40 -7.93
C VAL A 3 28.19 9.06 -7.37
N SER A 4 29.13 8.14 -7.16
CA SER A 4 28.77 6.73 -6.97
C SER A 4 28.06 6.46 -5.65
N ASP A 5 28.58 6.96 -4.52
CA ASP A 5 27.99 6.61 -3.21
C ASP A 5 27.96 7.80 -2.26
N LEU A 6 26.81 8.01 -1.60
CA LEU A 6 26.65 8.91 -0.46
C LEU A 6 26.26 8.12 0.79
N VAL A 7 27.26 7.77 1.62
CA VAL A 7 27.03 7.16 2.93
C VAL A 7 27.17 8.23 4.02
N CYS A 8 26.07 8.54 4.70
CA CYS A 8 26.10 9.43 5.85
C CYS A 8 26.69 8.71 7.07
N ARG A 9 27.38 9.46 7.94
CA ARG A 9 27.63 8.99 9.30
C ARG A 9 26.28 8.82 10.01
N ARG A 10 26.24 7.90 10.99
CA ARG A 10 25.06 7.74 11.86
C ARG A 10 24.61 9.11 12.34
N LEU A 11 23.33 9.37 12.15
CA LEU A 11 22.67 10.58 12.61
C LEU A 11 22.22 10.34 14.05
N ASP A 12 22.78 11.11 14.97
CA ASP A 12 22.45 11.11 16.41
C ASP A 12 21.78 12.45 16.82
N GLU A 13 21.47 13.32 15.86
CA GLU A 13 20.79 14.61 16.08
C GLU A 13 19.28 14.47 15.83
N ARG A 14 18.45 15.24 16.57
CA ARG A 14 16.99 15.13 16.53
C ARG A 14 16.37 15.34 15.15
N GLU A 15 16.92 16.26 14.35
CA GLU A 15 16.52 16.47 12.96
C GLU A 15 17.74 16.30 12.06
N SER A 16 17.57 15.67 10.91
CA SER A 16 18.64 15.48 9.93
C SER A 16 18.12 15.60 8.50
N ARG A 17 18.86 16.33 7.68
CA ARG A 17 18.54 16.55 6.26
C ARG A 17 19.73 16.20 5.39
N VAL A 18 19.53 15.28 4.46
CA VAL A 18 20.54 14.80 3.52
C VAL A 18 20.08 15.14 2.11
N PHE A 19 20.77 16.07 1.45
CA PHE A 19 20.42 16.44 0.08
C PHE A 19 21.21 15.61 -0.93
N VAL A 20 20.50 14.94 -1.82
CA VAL A 20 21.02 14.17 -2.95
C VAL A 20 20.84 15.00 -4.23
N GLY A 21 21.93 15.18 -4.99
CA GLY A 21 21.96 15.98 -6.22
C GLY A 21 21.25 15.33 -7.42
N GLU A 22 21.69 15.70 -8.64
CA GLU A 22 21.01 15.31 -9.90
C GLU A 22 20.97 13.79 -10.13
N ALA A 23 22.06 13.06 -9.85
CA ALA A 23 22.11 11.60 -9.99
C ALA A 23 23.12 10.96 -9.01
N LEU A 24 22.68 9.95 -8.26
CA LEU A 24 23.50 9.07 -7.41
C LEU A 24 23.15 7.61 -7.66
N ASP A 25 24.12 6.71 -7.46
CA ASP A 25 23.85 5.27 -7.44
C ASP A 25 23.27 4.90 -6.06
N GLU A 26 24.01 5.12 -4.96
CA GLU A 26 23.55 4.76 -3.61
C GLU A 26 23.50 5.97 -2.64
N CYS A 27 22.40 6.07 -1.88
CA CYS A 27 22.27 6.94 -0.70
C CYS A 27 21.91 6.12 0.54
N ARG A 28 22.78 6.14 1.56
CA ARG A 28 22.54 5.43 2.82
C ARG A 28 22.60 6.37 4.02
N VAL A 29 21.50 6.42 4.77
CA VAL A 29 21.28 7.32 5.90
C VAL A 29 20.93 6.52 7.15
N PRO A 30 21.92 6.02 7.91
CA PRO A 30 21.66 5.29 9.14
C PRO A 30 21.25 6.24 10.27
N VAL A 31 20.11 5.93 10.90
CA VAL A 31 19.52 6.66 12.02
C VAL A 31 19.81 5.92 13.33
N GLY A 32 20.03 6.66 14.42
CA GLY A 32 20.21 6.14 15.78
C GLY A 32 18.96 5.50 16.39
N GLU A 33 18.92 5.42 17.73
CA GLU A 33 17.81 4.75 18.47
C GLU A 33 16.52 5.58 18.55
N ALA A 34 16.62 6.91 18.45
CA ALA A 34 15.46 7.80 18.47
C ALA A 34 15.77 9.08 17.68
N LEU A 35 14.96 9.38 16.67
CA LEU A 35 15.12 10.57 15.82
C LEU A 35 13.74 11.14 15.47
N GLU A 36 13.61 12.46 15.52
CA GLU A 36 12.33 13.15 15.30
C GLU A 36 12.07 13.35 13.80
N GLU A 37 13.07 13.74 13.00
CA GLU A 37 12.89 13.98 11.55
C GLU A 37 14.11 13.55 10.72
N CYS A 38 13.89 12.66 9.75
CA CYS A 38 14.86 12.34 8.69
C CYS A 38 14.30 12.75 7.32
N ARG A 39 14.99 13.63 6.61
CA ARG A 39 14.62 14.01 5.23
C ARG A 39 15.75 13.77 4.24
N VAL A 40 15.44 13.02 3.17
CA VAL A 40 16.38 12.67 2.09
C VAL A 40 15.81 13.10 0.74
N PRO A 41 15.83 14.41 0.39
CA PRO A 41 15.44 14.86 -0.94
C PRO A 41 16.42 14.45 -2.04
N VAL A 42 15.86 13.91 -3.12
CA VAL A 42 16.52 13.43 -4.33
C VAL A 42 16.12 14.30 -5.52
N GLY A 43 17.12 14.70 -6.32
CA GLY A 43 16.95 15.59 -7.47
C GLY A 43 16.19 14.96 -8.64
N GLU A 44 16.93 14.38 -9.60
CA GLU A 44 16.33 13.80 -10.83
C GLU A 44 16.23 12.28 -10.71
N ALA A 45 17.34 11.59 -10.42
CA ALA A 45 17.39 10.13 -10.34
C ALA A 45 18.23 9.62 -9.16
N LEU A 46 17.83 8.49 -8.58
CA LEU A 46 18.59 7.73 -7.59
C LEU A 46 18.31 6.23 -7.76
N GLU A 47 19.37 5.41 -7.86
CA GLU A 47 19.17 3.95 -7.96
C GLU A 47 18.77 3.35 -6.61
N GLU A 48 19.42 3.73 -5.50
CA GLU A 48 19.11 3.16 -4.18
C GLU A 48 19.08 4.21 -3.07
N CYS A 49 17.97 4.32 -2.34
CA CYS A 49 17.85 5.04 -1.07
C CYS A 49 17.61 4.08 0.08
N ARG A 50 18.48 4.08 1.11
CA ARG A 50 18.27 3.32 2.35
C ARG A 50 18.35 4.18 3.60
N VAL A 51 17.27 4.16 4.39
CA VAL A 51 17.17 4.88 5.67
C VAL A 51 16.88 3.89 6.81
N PRO A 52 17.88 3.13 7.29
CA PRO A 52 17.67 2.20 8.40
C PRO A 52 17.64 2.91 9.75
N ALA A 53 16.63 2.62 10.57
CA ALA A 53 16.51 3.04 11.96
C ALA A 53 16.46 1.83 12.90
N GLY A 54 17.28 1.86 13.95
CA GLY A 54 17.38 0.74 14.90
C GLY A 54 16.29 0.72 15.98
N GLY A 55 15.72 1.89 16.29
CA GLY A 55 14.67 2.06 17.29
C GLY A 55 13.47 2.82 16.72
N ALA A 56 13.04 3.90 17.39
CA ALA A 56 11.91 4.72 16.98
C ALA A 56 12.31 5.84 16.00
N LEU A 57 11.46 6.11 15.01
CA LEU A 57 11.59 7.22 14.08
C LEU A 57 10.23 7.91 13.93
N ASP A 58 10.13 9.18 14.32
CA ASP A 58 8.84 9.89 14.27
C ASP A 58 8.49 10.26 12.80
N GLU A 59 9.40 10.90 12.06
CA GLU A 59 9.15 11.27 10.65
C GLU A 59 10.31 10.85 9.73
N CYS A 60 9.99 10.10 8.67
CA CYS A 60 10.86 9.86 7.53
C CYS A 60 10.25 10.43 6.25
N ARG A 61 10.97 11.29 5.52
CA ARG A 61 10.58 11.70 4.17
C ARG A 61 11.68 11.51 3.14
N VAL A 62 11.35 10.83 2.04
CA VAL A 62 12.26 10.60 0.90
C VAL A 62 11.57 11.10 -0.38
N PRO A 63 11.58 12.42 -0.64
CA PRO A 63 11.02 12.97 -1.87
C PRO A 63 11.98 12.80 -3.06
N ALA A 64 11.48 12.32 -4.20
CA ALA A 64 12.20 12.23 -5.47
C ALA A 64 11.49 12.97 -6.60
N GLY A 65 12.26 13.61 -7.48
CA GLY A 65 11.75 14.42 -8.59
C GLY A 65 11.21 13.59 -9.75
N GLU A 66 12.06 12.88 -10.48
CA GLU A 66 11.66 12.15 -11.70
C GLU A 66 11.67 10.63 -11.51
N ALA A 67 12.75 10.05 -10.99
CA ALA A 67 12.89 8.61 -10.84
C ALA A 67 13.57 8.20 -9.54
N LEU A 68 13.13 7.08 -8.99
CA LEU A 68 13.77 6.39 -7.86
C LEU A 68 13.62 4.88 -8.08
N ASP A 69 14.73 4.16 -8.23
CA ASP A 69 14.62 2.72 -8.53
C ASP A 69 14.28 1.95 -7.24
N GLU A 70 15.09 2.06 -6.19
CA GLU A 70 14.83 1.40 -4.90
C GLU A 70 14.78 2.40 -3.73
N CYS A 71 13.70 2.35 -2.94
CA CYS A 71 13.60 3.03 -1.65
C CYS A 71 13.33 2.03 -0.53
N ARG A 72 14.22 1.95 0.47
CA ARG A 72 14.01 1.14 1.67
C ARG A 72 14.13 1.95 2.96
N VAL A 73 13.09 1.89 3.79
CA VAL A 73 13.03 2.54 5.10
C VAL A 73 12.75 1.50 6.18
N PRO A 74 13.74 0.67 6.58
CA PRO A 74 13.55 -0.33 7.62
C PRO A 74 13.65 0.27 9.02
N VAL A 75 12.65 0.02 9.85
CA VAL A 75 12.57 0.51 11.23
C VAL A 75 12.37 -0.65 12.20
N GLY A 76 13.22 -0.70 13.24
CA GLY A 76 13.32 -1.82 14.16
C GLY A 76 12.15 -1.97 15.12
N GLU A 77 11.67 -0.87 15.70
CA GLU A 77 10.58 -0.88 16.70
C GLU A 77 9.34 -0.18 16.15
N ALA A 78 9.37 1.15 16.03
CA ALA A 78 8.20 1.96 15.67
C ALA A 78 8.54 3.07 14.68
N LEU A 79 7.63 3.31 13.73
CA LEU A 79 7.67 4.41 12.78
C LEU A 79 6.33 5.15 12.80
N ASP A 80 6.32 6.43 13.19
CA ASP A 80 5.06 7.18 13.26
C ASP A 80 4.64 7.66 11.85
N GLU A 81 5.53 8.28 11.07
CA GLU A 81 5.21 8.76 9.72
C GLU A 81 6.33 8.43 8.72
N CYS A 82 5.99 7.70 7.65
CA CYS A 82 6.83 7.54 6.47
C CYS A 82 6.16 8.16 5.24
N ARG A 83 6.89 9.04 4.53
CA ARG A 83 6.44 9.57 3.24
C ARG A 83 7.50 9.42 2.15
N VAL A 84 7.15 8.75 1.06
CA VAL A 84 8.02 8.58 -0.12
C VAL A 84 7.33 9.14 -1.35
N PRO A 85 7.28 10.49 -1.51
CA PRO A 85 6.66 11.08 -2.69
C PRO A 85 7.61 11.07 -3.90
N VAL A 86 7.13 10.54 -5.02
CA VAL A 86 7.88 10.48 -6.28
C VAL A 86 7.09 11.14 -7.40
N GLY A 87 7.69 12.12 -8.07
CA GLY A 87 7.01 12.90 -9.11
C GLY A 87 6.77 12.13 -10.41
N GLY A 88 7.69 11.24 -10.79
CA GLY A 88 7.57 10.37 -11.97
C GLY A 88 7.39 8.91 -11.59
N ALA A 89 8.44 8.11 -11.74
CA ALA A 89 8.42 6.66 -11.60
C ALA A 89 9.17 6.15 -10.36
N LEU A 90 8.64 5.10 -9.73
CA LEU A 90 9.25 4.37 -8.62
C LEU A 90 9.22 2.87 -8.92
N GLU A 91 10.38 2.20 -9.01
CA GLU A 91 10.39 0.75 -9.27
C GLU A 91 10.07 -0.05 -7.99
N GLU A 92 10.78 0.16 -6.89
CA GLU A 92 10.58 -0.58 -5.63
C GLU A 92 10.53 0.36 -4.42
N CYS A 93 9.44 0.31 -3.67
CA CYS A 93 9.34 0.89 -2.33
C CYS A 93 9.17 -0.21 -1.28
N ARG A 94 10.02 -0.23 -0.25
CA ARG A 94 9.85 -1.10 0.92
C ARG A 94 9.96 -0.32 2.23
N VAL A 95 8.89 -0.35 3.02
CA VAL A 95 8.84 0.29 4.35
C VAL A 95 8.51 -0.75 5.42
N PRO A 96 9.50 -1.57 5.86
CA PRO A 96 9.27 -2.56 6.90
C PRO A 96 9.38 -1.95 8.30
N ALA A 97 8.39 -2.24 9.14
CA ALA A 97 8.38 -1.91 10.57
C ALA A 97 8.31 -3.18 11.43
N GLY A 98 9.04 -3.20 12.56
CA GLY A 98 9.12 -4.35 13.45
C GLY A 98 7.87 -4.56 14.29
N GLU A 99 7.47 -3.57 15.08
CA GLU A 99 6.31 -3.67 15.99
C GLU A 99 5.13 -2.82 15.54
N ALA A 100 5.37 -1.56 15.14
CA ALA A 100 4.30 -0.64 14.78
C ALA A 100 4.67 0.31 13.64
N LEU A 101 3.66 0.65 12.83
CA LEU A 101 3.71 1.69 11.81
C LEU A 101 2.41 2.49 11.83
N ASP A 102 2.45 3.75 12.27
CA ASP A 102 1.21 4.54 12.38
C ASP A 102 0.77 5.05 10.99
N GLU A 103 1.62 5.75 10.24
CA GLU A 103 1.28 6.28 8.90
C GLU A 103 2.36 5.97 7.86
N CYS A 104 1.97 5.33 6.76
CA CYS A 104 2.80 5.20 5.56
C CYS A 104 2.10 5.80 4.35
N ARG A 105 2.78 6.71 3.64
CA ARG A 105 2.29 7.29 2.38
C ARG A 105 3.33 7.21 1.27
N VAL A 106 2.99 6.54 0.18
CA VAL A 106 3.84 6.40 -1.00
C VAL A 106 3.13 6.98 -2.23
N PRO A 107 3.08 8.32 -2.38
CA PRO A 107 2.44 8.93 -3.54
C PRO A 107 3.37 8.96 -4.74
N VAL A 108 2.89 8.43 -5.87
CA VAL A 108 3.65 8.35 -7.13
C VAL A 108 2.86 8.99 -8.27
N GLY A 109 3.52 9.86 -9.03
CA GLY A 109 2.88 10.67 -10.07
C GLY A 109 2.48 9.89 -11.32
N GLU A 110 3.38 9.05 -11.83
CA GLU A 110 3.17 8.35 -13.11
C GLU A 110 3.06 6.84 -12.96
N ALA A 111 4.09 6.17 -12.44
CA ALA A 111 4.14 4.71 -12.40
C ALA A 111 4.84 4.17 -11.16
N LEU A 112 4.27 3.15 -10.54
CA LEU A 112 4.85 2.43 -9.41
C LEU A 112 4.86 0.93 -9.71
N GLU A 113 6.03 0.30 -9.80
CA GLU A 113 6.08 -1.14 -10.12
C GLU A 113 5.80 -1.99 -8.86
N GLU A 114 6.54 -1.80 -7.77
CA GLU A 114 6.36 -2.57 -6.52
C GLU A 114 6.32 -1.65 -5.30
N CYS A 115 5.27 -1.79 -4.48
CA CYS A 115 5.21 -1.21 -3.15
C CYS A 115 4.93 -2.29 -2.10
N ARG A 116 5.82 -2.41 -1.11
CA ARG A 116 5.64 -3.30 0.05
C ARG A 116 5.75 -2.56 1.37
N VAL A 117 4.70 -2.63 2.17
CA VAL A 117 4.65 -1.99 3.50
C VAL A 117 4.34 -3.06 4.55
N PRO A 118 5.33 -3.88 4.95
CA PRO A 118 5.13 -4.89 5.97
C PRO A 118 5.25 -4.32 7.39
N SER A 119 4.30 -4.67 8.26
CA SER A 119 4.41 -4.48 9.72
C SER A 119 4.39 -5.83 10.43
N GLY A 120 5.33 -6.04 11.37
CA GLY A 120 5.36 -7.24 12.19
C GLY A 120 4.26 -7.28 13.27
N GLY A 121 3.71 -6.12 13.65
CA GLY A 121 2.59 -5.99 14.58
C GLY A 121 1.43 -5.22 13.95
N ALA A 122 1.19 -4.00 14.45
CA ALA A 122 0.09 -3.14 14.02
C ALA A 122 0.49 -2.19 12.89
N LEU A 123 -0.47 -1.86 12.03
CA LEU A 123 -0.36 -0.80 11.03
C LEU A 123 -1.64 0.05 11.07
N ASP A 124 -1.55 1.33 11.41
CA ASP A 124 -2.77 2.15 11.54
C ASP A 124 -3.24 2.65 10.15
N GLU A 125 -2.39 3.32 9.37
CA GLU A 125 -2.75 3.87 8.06
C GLU A 125 -1.68 3.58 6.99
N CYS A 126 -2.07 2.92 5.90
CA CYS A 126 -1.26 2.80 4.68
C CYS A 126 -2.00 3.44 3.50
N ARG A 127 -1.34 4.39 2.82
CA ARG A 127 -1.85 5.00 1.58
C ARG A 127 -0.83 4.93 0.46
N VAL A 128 -1.19 4.28 -0.64
CA VAL A 128 -0.35 4.14 -1.83
C VAL A 128 -1.08 4.71 -3.05
N PRO A 129 -1.11 6.06 -3.22
CA PRO A 129 -1.74 6.66 -4.38
C PRO A 129 -0.81 6.67 -5.60
N ALA A 130 -1.31 6.18 -6.73
CA ALA A 130 -0.62 6.25 -8.03
C ALA A 130 -1.47 7.04 -9.04
N GLY A 131 -0.86 8.03 -9.71
CA GLY A 131 -1.54 8.86 -10.70
C GLY A 131 -1.81 8.15 -12.03
N GLY A 132 -0.90 7.25 -12.44
CA GLY A 132 -1.04 6.40 -13.63
C GLY A 132 -1.21 4.93 -13.23
N ALA A 133 -0.16 4.14 -13.45
CA ALA A 133 -0.17 2.68 -13.27
C ALA A 133 0.48 2.23 -11.95
N LEU A 134 -0.01 1.10 -11.43
CA LEU A 134 0.57 0.40 -10.29
C LEU A 134 0.57 -1.11 -10.55
N ASP A 135 1.75 -1.74 -10.63
CA ASP A 135 1.82 -3.17 -10.94
C ASP A 135 1.54 -4.01 -9.68
N GLU A 136 2.31 -3.84 -8.60
CA GLU A 136 2.16 -4.62 -7.37
C GLU A 136 2.10 -3.73 -6.12
N CYS A 137 1.03 -3.88 -5.33
CA CYS A 137 0.95 -3.36 -3.97
C CYS A 137 0.73 -4.47 -2.96
N ARG A 138 1.62 -4.59 -1.97
CA ARG A 138 1.47 -5.52 -0.85
C ARG A 138 1.58 -4.82 0.50
N VAL A 139 0.54 -4.95 1.32
CA VAL A 139 0.48 -4.37 2.67
C VAL A 139 0.20 -5.47 3.69
N PRO A 140 1.21 -6.27 4.07
CA PRO A 140 1.04 -7.31 5.08
C PRO A 140 1.14 -6.74 6.50
N ALA A 141 0.20 -7.11 7.37
CA ALA A 141 0.24 -6.80 8.79
C ALA A 141 0.16 -8.07 9.64
N GLY A 142 1.02 -8.16 10.66
CA GLY A 142 1.16 -9.34 11.51
C GLY A 142 -0.03 -9.56 12.43
N GLU A 143 -0.52 -8.49 13.08
CA GLU A 143 -1.64 -8.55 14.01
C GLU A 143 -2.86 -7.81 13.42
N ALA A 144 -2.75 -6.48 13.27
CA ALA A 144 -3.88 -5.63 12.90
C ALA A 144 -3.52 -4.60 11.82
N LEU A 145 -4.53 -4.23 11.04
CA LEU A 145 -4.48 -3.13 10.10
C LEU A 145 -5.77 -2.30 10.19
N ASP A 146 -5.69 -1.03 10.57
CA ASP A 146 -6.88 -0.18 10.69
C ASP A 146 -7.33 0.34 9.31
N GLU A 147 -6.46 0.98 8.54
CA GLU A 147 -6.82 1.55 7.22
C GLU A 147 -5.77 1.26 6.15
N CYS A 148 -6.18 0.62 5.05
CA CYS A 148 -5.40 0.54 3.82
C CYS A 148 -6.15 1.20 2.66
N ARG A 149 -5.49 2.16 1.99
CA ARG A 149 -6.02 2.81 0.78
C ARG A 149 -5.03 2.79 -0.37
N VAL A 150 -5.44 2.21 -1.49
CA VAL A 150 -4.63 2.12 -2.71
C VAL A 150 -5.40 2.75 -3.87
N PRO A 151 -5.44 4.09 -3.97
CA PRO A 151 -6.11 4.77 -5.07
C PRO A 151 -5.22 4.84 -6.31
N VAL A 152 -5.73 4.36 -7.45
CA VAL A 152 -4.99 4.33 -8.72
C VAL A 152 -5.79 5.05 -9.79
N GLY A 153 -5.16 6.01 -10.47
CA GLY A 153 -5.80 6.82 -11.51
C GLY A 153 -6.03 6.05 -12.82
N GLY A 154 -5.12 5.15 -13.18
CA GLY A 154 -5.19 4.29 -14.35
C GLY A 154 -5.40 2.82 -13.98
N GLU A 155 -4.38 2.01 -14.26
CA GLU A 155 -4.41 0.55 -14.18
C GLU A 155 -3.72 0.03 -12.91
N LEU A 156 -4.29 -1.01 -12.31
CA LEU A 156 -3.72 -1.74 -11.17
C LEU A 156 -3.67 -3.25 -11.49
N GLU A 157 -2.48 -3.85 -11.56
CA GLU A 157 -2.37 -5.29 -11.82
C GLU A 157 -2.69 -6.10 -10.53
N GLU A 158 -1.93 -5.94 -9.45
CA GLU A 158 -2.08 -6.73 -8.23
C GLU A 158 -2.14 -5.85 -6.97
N CYS A 159 -3.19 -6.02 -6.16
CA CYS A 159 -3.25 -5.52 -4.80
C CYS A 159 -3.47 -6.67 -3.80
N ARG A 160 -2.54 -6.83 -2.85
CA ARG A 160 -2.67 -7.81 -1.76
C ARG A 160 -2.53 -7.18 -0.38
N VAL A 161 -3.53 -7.40 0.47
CA VAL A 161 -3.55 -6.89 1.85
C VAL A 161 -3.79 -8.04 2.84
N PRO A 162 -2.78 -8.89 3.10
CA PRO A 162 -2.89 -9.99 4.05
C PRO A 162 -2.75 -9.50 5.49
N VAL A 163 -3.71 -9.83 6.34
CA VAL A 163 -3.71 -9.44 7.76
C VAL A 163 -3.92 -10.65 8.66
N GLY A 164 -3.09 -10.76 9.69
CA GLY A 164 -3.03 -11.92 10.57
C GLY A 164 -4.28 -12.12 11.42
N GLU A 165 -4.80 -11.06 12.05
CA GLU A 165 -5.99 -11.15 12.91
C GLU A 165 -7.12 -10.27 12.36
N ALA A 166 -6.99 -8.95 12.39
CA ALA A 166 -8.10 -8.03 12.12
C ALA A 166 -7.76 -6.91 11.12
N LEU A 167 -8.68 -6.66 10.19
CA LEU A 167 -8.63 -5.55 9.25
C LEU A 167 -9.90 -4.70 9.33
N ASP A 168 -9.78 -3.43 9.71
CA ASP A 168 -10.95 -2.55 9.84
C ASP A 168 -11.41 -2.02 8.46
N GLU A 169 -10.54 -1.39 7.69
CA GLU A 169 -10.90 -0.82 6.38
C GLU A 169 -9.85 -1.10 5.30
N CYS A 170 -10.30 -1.64 4.17
CA CYS A 170 -9.53 -1.68 2.93
C CYS A 170 -10.31 -1.03 1.78
N ARG A 171 -9.69 -0.04 1.13
CA ARG A 171 -10.24 0.64 -0.06
C ARG A 171 -9.26 0.66 -1.22
N VAL A 172 -9.66 0.11 -2.35
CA VAL A 172 -8.85 0.08 -3.59
C VAL A 172 -9.64 0.70 -4.74
N PRO A 173 -9.74 2.06 -4.81
CA PRO A 173 -10.40 2.71 -5.91
C PRO A 173 -9.49 2.78 -7.14
N VAL A 174 -9.98 2.29 -8.28
CA VAL A 174 -9.23 2.23 -9.55
C VAL A 174 -10.00 2.92 -10.66
N GLY A 175 -9.33 3.80 -11.41
CA GLY A 175 -9.94 4.62 -12.45
C GLY A 175 -10.32 3.85 -13.71
N GLU A 176 -9.44 2.99 -14.20
CA GLU A 176 -9.64 2.27 -15.46
C GLU A 176 -9.83 0.76 -15.20
N ALA A 177 -8.74 0.02 -14.98
CA ALA A 177 -8.77 -1.43 -14.90
C ALA A 177 -8.04 -1.98 -13.66
N LEU A 178 -8.59 -3.04 -13.08
CA LEU A 178 -7.99 -3.80 -11.98
C LEU A 178 -7.97 -5.29 -12.33
N GLU A 179 -6.78 -5.91 -12.37
CA GLU A 179 -6.66 -7.35 -12.65
C GLU A 179 -6.95 -8.20 -11.39
N GLU A 180 -6.17 -8.06 -10.31
CA GLU A 180 -6.35 -8.85 -9.08
C GLU A 180 -6.38 -7.95 -7.84
N CYS A 181 -7.45 -8.07 -7.05
CA CYS A 181 -7.46 -7.60 -5.66
C CYS A 181 -7.71 -8.75 -4.70
N ARG A 182 -6.80 -8.95 -3.75
CA ARG A 182 -6.88 -9.99 -2.74
C ARG A 182 -6.68 -9.46 -1.33
N VAL A 183 -7.69 -9.66 -0.47
CA VAL A 183 -7.64 -9.20 0.92
C VAL A 183 -7.95 -10.36 1.86
N PRO A 184 -6.92 -11.16 2.24
CA PRO A 184 -7.05 -12.17 3.27
C PRO A 184 -7.01 -11.55 4.67
N ALA A 185 -8.03 -11.81 5.47
CA ALA A 185 -8.03 -11.50 6.90
C ALA A 185 -8.21 -12.78 7.73
N GLY A 186 -7.38 -12.96 8.76
CA GLY A 186 -7.32 -14.19 9.54
C GLY A 186 -8.55 -14.42 10.43
N GLU A 187 -9.01 -13.42 11.16
CA GLU A 187 -10.21 -13.50 12.00
C GLU A 187 -11.33 -12.63 11.44
N ALA A 188 -11.11 -11.32 11.31
CA ALA A 188 -12.17 -10.36 10.99
C ALA A 188 -11.78 -9.34 9.90
N LEU A 189 -12.79 -8.93 9.12
CA LEU A 189 -12.72 -7.83 8.17
C LEU A 189 -14.00 -6.98 8.28
N ASP A 190 -13.88 -5.72 8.67
CA ASP A 190 -15.06 -4.86 8.87
C ASP A 190 -15.55 -4.26 7.54
N GLU A 191 -14.74 -3.46 6.86
CA GLU A 191 -15.10 -2.83 5.58
C GLU A 191 -14.10 -3.13 4.46
N TYR A 192 -14.61 -3.66 3.35
CA TYR A 192 -13.87 -3.80 2.09
C TYR A 192 -14.59 -3.08 0.96
N ARG A 193 -13.89 -2.18 0.25
CA ARG A 193 -14.44 -1.47 -0.90
C ARG A 193 -13.48 -1.39 -2.09
N VAL A 194 -13.93 -1.87 -3.25
CA VAL A 194 -13.15 -1.82 -4.50
C VAL A 194 -14.00 -1.24 -5.61
N PRO A 195 -14.08 0.10 -5.70
CA PRO A 195 -14.73 0.76 -6.82
C PRO A 195 -13.80 0.80 -8.04
N VAL A 196 -14.27 0.27 -9.17
CA VAL A 196 -13.51 0.25 -10.42
C VAL A 196 -14.31 0.95 -11.52
N GLY A 197 -13.66 1.87 -12.23
CA GLY A 197 -14.31 2.70 -13.23
C GLY A 197 -14.76 1.94 -14.47
N GLU A 198 -13.92 1.05 -15.02
CA GLU A 198 -14.26 0.30 -16.23
C GLU A 198 -14.32 -1.21 -15.95
N ALA A 199 -13.18 -1.86 -15.73
CA ALA A 199 -13.07 -3.32 -15.74
C ALA A 199 -12.37 -3.91 -14.51
N LEU A 200 -12.94 -4.96 -13.93
CA LEU A 200 -12.35 -5.75 -12.85
C LEU A 200 -12.31 -7.23 -13.25
N GLU A 201 -11.11 -7.83 -13.31
CA GLU A 201 -10.97 -9.25 -13.64
C GLU A 201 -11.23 -10.13 -12.41
N GLU A 202 -10.46 -10.00 -11.33
CA GLU A 202 -10.56 -10.85 -10.14
C GLU A 202 -10.58 -10.04 -8.84
N CYS A 203 -11.59 -10.29 -8.01
CA CYS A 203 -11.66 -9.81 -6.64
C CYS A 203 -11.86 -10.97 -5.67
N ARG A 204 -10.92 -11.18 -4.75
CA ARG A 204 -10.99 -12.22 -3.70
C ARG A 204 -10.86 -11.66 -2.30
N VAL A 205 -11.88 -11.92 -1.48
CA VAL A 205 -11.92 -11.46 -0.08
C VAL A 205 -12.12 -12.66 0.86
N PRO A 206 -11.06 -13.44 1.14
CA PRO A 206 -11.14 -14.50 2.13
C PRO A 206 -11.06 -13.96 3.56
N SER A 207 -12.12 -14.13 4.34
CA SER A 207 -12.10 -13.88 5.79
C SER A 207 -12.30 -15.16 6.59
N GLY A 208 -11.53 -15.32 7.67
CA GLY A 208 -11.53 -16.54 8.47
C GLY A 208 -12.79 -16.73 9.30
N GLU A 209 -13.18 -15.75 10.13
CA GLU A 209 -14.38 -15.84 10.98
C GLU A 209 -15.50 -14.93 10.49
N ALA A 210 -15.23 -13.63 10.31
CA ALA A 210 -16.26 -12.63 10.03
C ALA A 210 -15.91 -11.68 8.87
N LEU A 211 -16.94 -11.22 8.17
CA LEU A 211 -16.90 -10.10 7.22
C LEU A 211 -18.17 -9.24 7.37
N ASP A 212 -18.03 -7.97 7.75
CA ASP A 212 -19.19 -7.10 7.99
C ASP A 212 -19.73 -6.49 6.68
N GLU A 213 -18.89 -5.77 5.93
CA GLU A 213 -19.29 -5.11 4.67
C GLU A 213 -18.28 -5.35 3.54
N CYS A 214 -18.77 -5.85 2.41
CA CYS A 214 -18.03 -5.91 1.15
C CYS A 214 -18.77 -5.16 0.04
N ARG A 215 -18.12 -4.18 -0.60
CA ARG A 215 -18.68 -3.44 -1.75
C ARG A 215 -17.71 -3.39 -2.92
N VAL A 216 -18.14 -3.95 -4.05
CA VAL A 216 -17.34 -3.98 -5.29
C VAL A 216 -18.15 -3.37 -6.43
N PRO A 217 -18.27 -2.02 -6.49
CA PRO A 217 -18.96 -1.37 -7.60
C PRO A 217 -18.04 -1.29 -8.83
N VAL A 218 -18.53 -1.78 -9.97
CA VAL A 218 -17.78 -1.81 -11.24
C VAL A 218 -18.58 -1.11 -12.32
N GLY A 219 -17.96 -0.17 -13.04
CA GLY A 219 -18.66 0.66 -14.01
C GLY A 219 -19.12 -0.10 -15.25
N GLU A 220 -18.26 -0.93 -15.85
CA GLU A 220 -18.60 -1.67 -17.07
C GLU A 220 -18.63 -3.18 -16.84
N ALA A 221 -17.49 -3.82 -16.58
CA ALA A 221 -17.35 -5.27 -16.63
C ALA A 221 -16.66 -5.88 -15.40
N LEU A 222 -17.25 -6.95 -14.86
CA LEU A 222 -16.68 -7.78 -13.80
C LEU A 222 -16.62 -9.24 -14.23
N GLU A 223 -15.42 -9.84 -14.26
CA GLU A 223 -15.25 -11.26 -14.60
C GLU A 223 -15.49 -12.18 -13.40
N GLU A 224 -14.71 -12.07 -12.32
CA GLU A 224 -14.79 -12.95 -11.14
C GLU A 224 -14.79 -12.14 -9.84
N CYS A 225 -15.77 -12.42 -8.97
CA CYS A 225 -15.74 -11.96 -7.58
C CYS A 225 -15.99 -13.14 -6.63
N ARG A 226 -15.05 -13.41 -5.72
CA ARG A 226 -15.18 -14.45 -4.68
C ARG A 226 -15.05 -13.87 -3.29
N VAL A 227 -16.09 -14.06 -2.49
CA VAL A 227 -16.12 -13.65 -1.07
C VAL A 227 -16.41 -14.87 -0.21
N PRO A 228 -15.38 -15.69 0.11
CA PRO A 228 -15.50 -16.73 1.10
C PRO A 228 -15.34 -16.16 2.51
N ALA A 229 -16.44 -16.06 3.24
CA ALA A 229 -16.44 -15.81 4.68
C ALA A 229 -16.66 -17.12 5.43
N GLY A 230 -15.90 -17.36 6.51
CA GLY A 230 -15.96 -18.60 7.26
C GLY A 230 -17.26 -18.79 8.05
N GLU A 231 -17.47 -17.98 9.09
CA GLU A 231 -18.64 -18.11 9.98
C GLU A 231 -19.76 -17.12 9.65
N ALA A 232 -19.43 -15.86 9.39
CA ALA A 232 -20.40 -14.77 9.23
C ALA A 232 -20.08 -13.82 8.07
N LEU A 233 -21.12 -13.44 7.34
CA LEU A 233 -21.13 -12.35 6.35
C LEU A 233 -22.40 -11.52 6.56
N ASP A 234 -22.26 -10.23 6.85
CA ASP A 234 -23.40 -9.34 7.12
C ASP A 234 -23.95 -8.68 5.84
N GLU A 235 -23.12 -7.97 5.08
CA GLU A 235 -23.50 -7.32 3.83
C GLU A 235 -22.46 -7.50 2.72
N CYS A 236 -22.92 -7.91 1.53
CA CYS A 236 -22.11 -7.86 0.31
C CYS A 236 -22.91 -7.23 -0.85
N ARG A 237 -22.32 -6.25 -1.52
CA ARG A 237 -22.89 -5.56 -2.69
C ARG A 237 -21.90 -5.49 -3.83
N VAL A 238 -22.28 -6.04 -4.98
CA VAL A 238 -21.48 -6.02 -6.20
C VAL A 238 -22.33 -5.42 -7.34
N PRO A 239 -22.53 -4.09 -7.38
CA PRO A 239 -23.24 -3.47 -8.49
C PRO A 239 -22.31 -3.37 -9.70
N VAL A 240 -22.76 -3.87 -10.84
CA VAL A 240 -22.03 -3.82 -12.12
C VAL A 240 -22.89 -3.14 -13.16
N GLY A 241 -22.31 -2.18 -13.91
CA GLY A 241 -23.07 -1.35 -14.84
C GLY A 241 -23.50 -2.08 -16.11
N GLU A 242 -22.65 -2.93 -16.69
CA GLU A 242 -22.97 -3.61 -17.95
C GLU A 242 -22.92 -5.14 -17.86
N ALA A 243 -21.75 -5.71 -17.55
CA ALA A 243 -21.47 -7.14 -17.68
C ALA A 243 -20.94 -7.75 -16.38
N LEU A 244 -21.54 -8.87 -15.96
CA LEU A 244 -21.08 -9.68 -14.82
C LEU A 244 -21.05 -11.15 -15.26
N ASP A 245 -19.87 -11.78 -15.17
CA ASP A 245 -19.68 -13.18 -15.55
C ASP A 245 -19.89 -14.13 -14.35
N GLU A 246 -19.03 -14.07 -13.31
CA GLU A 246 -19.10 -14.92 -12.11
C GLU A 246 -19.02 -14.11 -10.80
N CYS A 247 -19.90 -14.44 -9.85
CA CYS A 247 -19.83 -13.91 -8.49
C CYS A 247 -20.24 -14.98 -7.47
N ASP A 248 -19.26 -15.48 -6.73
CA ASP A 248 -19.42 -16.51 -5.71
C ASP A 248 -19.32 -15.91 -4.30
N LEU A 249 -20.42 -16.01 -3.57
CA LEU A 249 -20.55 -15.45 -2.23
C LEU A 249 -20.95 -16.58 -1.26
N PHE A 250 -20.07 -16.99 -0.35
CA PHE A 250 -20.30 -18.13 0.55
C PHE A 250 -20.86 -17.67 1.92
N ARG A 251 -22.08 -18.15 2.21
CA ARG A 251 -22.94 -18.06 3.43
C ARG A 251 -23.62 -16.73 3.85
N THR A 252 -24.93 -16.77 3.57
CA THR A 252 -26.15 -16.17 4.19
C THR A 252 -26.56 -14.70 3.97
N LYS A 253 -27.75 -14.56 3.36
CA LYS A 253 -28.58 -13.36 3.07
C LYS A 253 -27.98 -12.34 2.09
N GLN A 254 -28.27 -12.53 0.79
CA GLN A 254 -27.86 -11.63 -0.28
C GLN A 254 -29.02 -10.83 -0.87
N VAL A 255 -28.72 -9.58 -1.21
CA VAL A 255 -29.47 -8.79 -2.20
C VAL A 255 -28.55 -8.59 -3.41
N LEU A 256 -28.58 -9.53 -4.35
CA LEU A 256 -28.05 -9.32 -5.70
C LEU A 256 -29.00 -8.37 -6.44
N LYS A 257 -28.60 -7.12 -6.64
CA LYS A 257 -29.31 -6.19 -7.53
C LYS A 257 -28.54 -6.03 -8.82
N ARG A 258 -28.98 -6.76 -9.83
CA ARG A 258 -28.72 -6.42 -11.23
C ARG A 258 -29.44 -5.11 -11.52
N SER A 259 -28.70 -4.01 -11.65
CA SER A 259 -29.29 -2.73 -12.08
C SER A 259 -29.24 -2.73 -13.60
N LEU A 260 -30.41 -2.89 -14.23
CA LEU A 260 -30.61 -2.64 -15.67
C LEU A 260 -30.83 -1.15 -15.92
#